data_AF-E1K0H7-F1
#
_entry.id   AF-E1K0H7-F1
#
_cell.length_a   1.000
_cell.length_b   1.000
_cell.length_c   1.000
_cell.angle_alpha   90.00
_cell.angle_beta   90.00
_cell.angle_gamma   90.00
#
_symmetry.space_group_name_H-M   'P 1'
#
loop_
_entity.id
_entity.type
_entity.pdbx_description
1 polymer ?
#
loop_
_entity_poly.entity_id
_entity_poly.type
_entity_poly.pdbx_seq_one_letter_code
_entity_poly.pdbx_strand_id
1 'polypeptide(L)'
;MTRKALLFVLFFMLVAFRVPAYSASSVSAAGGKSFAQAWNSYSSGEKKSFLFGLATAVRIMCTDASTLQKDAKPQEIEQHFRNCFNSYVGVEPGRLIDAMNSLYADPKNAMIPIDGAYKISLMRLRGDKVDEVIVQSRKYGERIQQEIDQQRKAGK
;
A
#
# COMPACT_ATOMS: atom_id res chain seq x y z
N MET A 1 -42.69 -22.71 -26.38
CA MET A 1 -41.30 -23.02 -25.99
C MET A 1 -41.35 -23.73 -24.64
N THR A 2 -40.84 -24.95 -24.60
CA THR A 2 -41.10 -25.96 -23.56
C THR A 2 -40.26 -25.73 -22.29
N ARG A 3 -40.89 -26.01 -21.13
CA ARG A 3 -40.45 -25.91 -19.72
C ARG A 3 -39.02 -26.35 -19.35
N LYS A 4 -38.24 -26.89 -20.29
CA LYS A 4 -36.86 -27.37 -20.05
C LYS A 4 -35.80 -26.26 -20.15
N ALA A 5 -36.11 -25.13 -20.80
CA ALA A 5 -35.17 -24.02 -20.92
C ALA A 5 -35.03 -23.16 -19.65
N LEU A 6 -36.02 -23.15 -18.76
CA LEU A 6 -35.98 -22.34 -17.52
C LEU A 6 -35.11 -22.96 -16.42
N LEU A 7 -34.97 -24.29 -16.40
CA LEU A 7 -34.21 -24.98 -15.35
C LEU A 7 -32.69 -24.88 -15.52
N PHE A 8 -32.21 -24.68 -16.75
CA PHE A 8 -30.77 -24.52 -17.01
C PHE A 8 -30.24 -23.12 -16.68
N VAL A 9 -31.08 -22.08 -16.76
CA VAL A 9 -30.68 -20.70 -16.41
C VAL A 9 -30.58 -20.53 -14.88
N LEU A 10 -31.42 -21.23 -14.12
CA LEU A 10 -31.40 -21.18 -12.65
C LEU A 10 -30.19 -21.92 -12.04
N PHE A 11 -29.69 -22.98 -12.69
CA PHE A 11 -28.53 -23.72 -12.16
C PHE A 11 -27.20 -23.00 -12.41
N PHE A 12 -27.08 -22.22 -13.48
CA PHE A 12 -25.86 -21.45 -13.78
C PHE A 12 -25.69 -20.21 -12.89
N MET A 13 -26.77 -19.66 -12.33
CA MET A 13 -26.72 -18.54 -11.39
C MET A 13 -26.23 -18.93 -9.99
N LEU A 14 -26.32 -20.21 -9.61
CA LEU A 14 -25.98 -20.67 -8.25
C LEU A 14 -24.51 -21.13 -8.09
N VAL A 15 -23.76 -21.29 -9.18
CA VAL A 15 -22.37 -21.80 -9.14
C VAL A 15 -21.33 -20.69 -9.38
N ALA A 16 -21.75 -19.49 -9.83
CA ALA A 16 -20.84 -18.38 -10.12
C ALA A 16 -20.51 -17.46 -8.92
N PHE A 17 -21.14 -17.66 -7.74
CA PHE A 17 -20.96 -16.80 -6.56
C PHE A 17 -20.38 -17.53 -5.35
N ARG A 18 -19.40 -18.41 -5.56
CA ARG A 18 -18.50 -18.91 -4.50
C ARG A 18 -17.05 -18.42 -4.67
N VAL A 19 -16.89 -17.20 -5.18
CA VAL A 19 -15.67 -16.45 -4.87
C VAL A 19 -15.85 -15.95 -3.44
N PRO A 20 -14.90 -16.16 -2.51
CA PRO A 20 -14.93 -15.43 -1.27
C PRO A 20 -14.99 -13.96 -1.68
N ALA A 21 -16.09 -13.29 -1.38
CA ALA A 21 -16.07 -11.86 -1.30
C ALA A 21 -15.04 -11.56 -0.21
N TYR A 22 -13.78 -11.40 -0.61
CA TYR A 22 -12.91 -10.47 0.06
C TYR A 22 -13.72 -9.19 0.01
N SER A 23 -14.41 -8.91 1.12
CA SER A 23 -14.82 -7.57 1.42
C SER A 23 -13.58 -6.76 1.10
N ALA A 24 -13.63 -5.98 0.02
CA ALA A 24 -12.73 -4.87 -0.12
C ALA A 24 -13.04 -4.07 1.14
N SER A 25 -12.29 -4.35 2.20
CA SER A 25 -12.35 -3.64 3.45
C SER A 25 -12.25 -2.22 3.00
N SER A 26 -13.38 -1.52 3.06
CA SER A 26 -13.48 -0.12 2.71
C SER A 26 -12.30 0.49 3.41
N VAL A 27 -11.30 0.93 2.64
CA VAL A 27 -10.22 1.77 3.12
C VAL A 27 -11.00 2.95 3.65
N SER A 28 -11.28 2.89 4.95
CA SER A 28 -12.30 3.71 5.56
C SER A 28 -11.73 5.09 5.38
N ALA A 29 -12.41 5.92 4.57
CA ALA A 29 -12.07 7.32 4.41
C ALA A 29 -11.88 7.84 5.83
N ALA A 30 -10.61 8.07 6.20
CA ALA A 30 -10.20 8.15 7.58
C ALA A 30 -10.83 9.38 8.21
N GLY A 31 -12.00 9.21 8.83
CA GLY A 31 -12.64 10.25 9.63
C GLY A 31 -11.69 10.62 10.77
N GLY A 32 -11.05 11.77 10.67
CA GLY A 32 -10.27 12.42 11.73
C GLY A 32 -9.09 11.66 12.35
N LYS A 33 -8.69 10.48 11.86
CA LYS A 33 -7.61 9.68 12.45
C LYS A 33 -6.29 9.88 11.69
N SER A 34 -5.21 10.10 12.44
CA SER A 34 -3.84 10.17 11.91
C SER A 34 -3.41 8.87 11.22
N PHE A 35 -2.40 8.93 10.34
CA PHE A 35 -1.89 7.72 9.67
C PHE A 35 -1.34 6.69 10.66
N ALA A 36 -0.68 7.14 11.72
CA ALA A 36 -0.24 6.25 12.79
C ALA A 36 -1.41 5.55 13.49
N GLN A 37 -2.53 6.26 13.73
CA GLN A 37 -3.72 5.64 14.31
C GLN A 37 -4.35 4.61 13.37
N ALA A 38 -4.40 4.88 12.07
CA ALA A 38 -4.88 3.92 11.08
C ALA A 38 -4.00 2.66 11.08
N TRP A 39 -2.68 2.82 10.99
CA TRP A 39 -1.73 1.70 11.06
C TRP A 39 -1.85 0.89 12.36
N ASN A 40 -1.96 1.58 13.50
CA ASN A 40 -2.06 0.92 14.80
C ASN A 40 -3.38 0.21 15.03
N SER A 41 -4.43 0.56 14.28
CA SER A 41 -5.72 -0.14 14.33
C SER A 41 -5.72 -1.46 13.55
N TYR A 42 -4.74 -1.69 12.68
CA TYR A 42 -4.62 -2.93 11.92
C TYR A 42 -4.13 -4.07 12.81
N SER A 43 -4.78 -5.23 12.67
CA SER A 43 -4.28 -6.51 13.17
C SER A 43 -2.95 -6.90 12.51
N SER A 44 -2.24 -7.85 13.11
CA SER A 44 -0.99 -8.38 12.54
C SER A 44 -1.19 -8.97 11.14
N GLY A 45 -2.33 -9.61 10.89
CA GLY A 45 -2.69 -10.14 9.56
C GLY A 45 -2.89 -9.03 8.54
N GLU A 46 -3.64 -7.97 8.90
CA GLU A 46 -3.88 -6.81 8.03
C GLU A 46 -2.60 -6.06 7.68
N LYS A 47 -1.70 -5.87 8.66
CA LYS A 47 -0.37 -5.27 8.41
C LYS A 47 0.41 -6.08 7.38
N LYS A 48 0.47 -7.41 7.53
CA LYS A 48 1.13 -8.29 6.55
C LYS A 48 0.49 -8.18 5.16
N SER A 49 -0.83 -8.28 5.07
CA SER A 49 -1.56 -8.17 3.80
C SER A 49 -1.34 -6.83 3.11
N PHE A 50 -1.32 -5.72 3.88
CA PHE A 50 -1.00 -4.40 3.35
C PHE A 50 0.41 -4.35 2.74
N LEU A 51 1.41 -4.88 3.46
CA LEU A 51 2.80 -4.93 2.97
C LEU A 51 2.93 -5.81 1.73
N PHE A 52 2.26 -6.96 1.68
CA PHE A 52 2.21 -7.80 0.47
C PHE A 52 1.56 -7.07 -0.71
N GLY A 53 0.47 -6.35 -0.47
CA GLY A 53 -0.19 -5.50 -1.46
C GLY A 53 0.76 -4.42 -1.99
N LEU A 54 1.51 -3.75 -1.10
CA LEU A 54 2.47 -2.72 -1.48
C LEU A 54 3.66 -3.29 -2.26
N ALA A 55 4.21 -4.43 -1.83
CA ALA A 55 5.27 -5.12 -2.58
C ALA A 55 4.81 -5.54 -3.98
N THR A 56 3.53 -5.93 -4.12
CA THR A 56 2.90 -6.25 -5.40
C THR A 56 2.72 -5.01 -6.25
N ALA A 57 2.25 -3.90 -5.67
CA ALA A 57 2.11 -2.62 -6.37
C ALA A 57 3.48 -2.07 -6.83
N VAL A 58 4.51 -2.17 -6.00
CA VAL A 58 5.90 -1.84 -6.36
C VAL A 58 6.38 -2.72 -7.50
N ARG A 59 6.13 -4.04 -7.44
CA ARG A 59 6.46 -4.93 -8.55
C ARG A 59 5.79 -4.48 -9.83
N ILE A 60 4.49 -4.15 -9.78
CA ILE A 60 3.74 -3.61 -10.92
C ILE A 60 4.40 -2.31 -11.38
N MET A 61 4.62 -1.29 -10.55
CA MET A 61 5.25 -0.03 -10.98
C MET A 61 6.67 -0.21 -11.54
N CYS A 62 7.47 -1.10 -10.96
CA CYS A 62 8.83 -1.39 -11.42
C CYS A 62 8.86 -2.26 -12.70
N THR A 63 7.75 -2.91 -13.07
CA THR A 63 7.61 -3.71 -14.30
C THR A 63 6.71 -3.05 -15.35
N ASP A 64 5.82 -2.14 -14.94
CA ASP A 64 4.92 -1.36 -15.77
C ASP A 64 5.72 -0.24 -16.40
N ALA A 65 6.38 -0.67 -17.45
CA ALA A 65 7.27 0.14 -18.22
C ALA A 65 6.64 0.45 -19.57
N SER A 66 5.63 1.31 -19.54
CA SER A 66 5.33 2.14 -20.71
C SER A 66 6.55 2.97 -21.20
N THR A 67 7.67 2.96 -20.44
CA THR A 67 8.99 3.53 -20.73
C THR A 67 10.10 2.53 -21.09
N LEU A 68 9.90 1.21 -20.98
CA LEU A 68 10.85 0.24 -21.53
C LEU A 68 10.60 0.22 -23.04
N GLN A 69 11.31 1.12 -23.72
CA GLN A 69 11.22 1.38 -25.15
C GLN A 69 11.22 0.07 -25.95
N LYS A 70 10.61 0.08 -27.14
CA LYS A 70 10.51 -1.07 -28.05
C LYS A 70 11.85 -1.79 -28.33
N ASP A 71 12.98 -1.14 -28.03
CA ASP A 71 14.34 -1.63 -28.27
C ASP A 71 15.13 -1.95 -26.97
N ALA A 72 14.49 -1.91 -25.79
CA ALA A 72 15.16 -2.19 -24.52
C ALA A 72 15.59 -3.67 -24.45
N LYS A 73 16.87 -3.91 -24.13
CA LYS A 73 17.41 -5.27 -24.02
C LYS A 73 16.87 -5.96 -22.76
N PRO A 74 16.54 -7.27 -22.81
CA PRO A 74 16.03 -8.01 -21.66
C PRO A 74 16.89 -7.87 -20.38
N GLN A 75 18.21 -7.77 -20.52
CA GLN A 75 19.13 -7.59 -19.40
C GLN A 75 19.00 -6.21 -18.74
N GLU A 76 18.75 -5.16 -19.52
CA GLU A 76 18.56 -3.79 -19.01
C GLU A 76 17.21 -3.65 -18.30
N ILE A 77 16.17 -4.31 -18.84
CA ILE A 77 14.86 -4.46 -18.21
C ILE A 77 14.98 -5.15 -16.85
N GLU A 78 15.68 -6.27 -16.81
CA GLU A 78 15.86 -7.04 -15.59
C GLU A 78 16.68 -6.28 -14.55
N GLN A 79 17.75 -5.60 -14.97
CA GLN A 79 18.57 -4.79 -14.06
C GLN A 79 17.79 -3.59 -13.53
N HIS A 80 17.00 -2.92 -14.38
CA HIS A 80 16.15 -1.80 -13.98
C HIS A 80 15.10 -2.26 -12.96
N PHE A 81 14.40 -3.35 -13.26
CA PHE A 81 13.44 -3.96 -12.34
C PHE A 81 14.14 -4.30 -11.01
N ARG A 82 15.28 -4.99 -11.03
CA ARG A 82 16.01 -5.37 -9.82
C ARG A 82 16.42 -4.14 -9.01
N ASN A 83 16.91 -3.08 -9.64
CA ASN A 83 17.29 -1.85 -8.95
C ASN A 83 16.07 -1.15 -8.32
N CYS A 84 14.98 -1.00 -9.08
CA CYS A 84 13.73 -0.42 -8.61
C CYS A 84 13.14 -1.26 -7.47
N PHE A 85 12.92 -2.55 -7.70
CA PHE A 85 12.34 -3.49 -6.75
C PHE A 85 13.18 -3.59 -5.48
N ASN A 86 14.51 -3.78 -5.59
CA ASN A 86 15.40 -3.85 -4.42
C ASN A 86 15.43 -2.55 -3.62
N SER A 87 15.13 -1.38 -4.21
CA SER A 87 15.00 -0.15 -3.44
C SER A 87 13.77 -0.17 -2.51
N TYR A 88 12.77 -0.99 -2.83
CA TYR A 88 11.49 -1.07 -2.12
C TYR A 88 11.22 -2.41 -1.42
N VAL A 89 11.99 -3.46 -1.68
CA VAL A 89 11.75 -4.80 -1.09
C VAL A 89 13.05 -5.45 -0.63
N GLY A 90 12.94 -6.57 0.08
CA GLY A 90 14.10 -7.37 0.53
C GLY A 90 14.27 -7.44 2.06
N VAL A 91 13.24 -7.08 2.82
CA VAL A 91 13.23 -7.23 4.28
C VAL A 91 12.08 -8.14 4.69
N GLU A 92 12.34 -9.00 5.67
CA GLU A 92 11.33 -9.88 6.26
C GLU A 92 10.17 -9.03 6.81
N PRO A 93 8.90 -9.38 6.50
CA PRO A 93 7.75 -8.53 6.84
C PRO A 93 7.63 -8.19 8.32
N GLY A 94 7.94 -9.12 9.23
CA GLY A 94 7.94 -8.88 10.67
C GLY A 94 8.90 -7.76 11.07
N ARG A 95 10.17 -7.83 10.65
CA ARG A 95 11.17 -6.77 10.91
C ARG A 95 10.73 -5.40 10.39
N LEU A 96 10.05 -5.38 9.24
CA LEU A 96 9.55 -4.13 8.67
C LEU A 96 8.36 -3.59 9.46
N ILE A 97 7.44 -4.45 9.89
CA ILE A 97 6.34 -4.08 10.78
C ILE A 97 6.90 -3.51 12.08
N ASP A 98 7.90 -4.14 12.68
CA ASP A 98 8.52 -3.69 13.92
C ASP A 98 9.21 -2.32 13.75
N ALA A 99 9.90 -2.11 12.64
CA ALA A 99 10.50 -0.82 12.32
C ALA A 99 9.44 0.28 12.12
N MET A 100 8.34 -0.02 11.42
CA MET A 100 7.22 0.90 11.25
C MET A 100 6.52 1.21 12.58
N ASN A 101 6.30 0.19 13.42
CA ASN A 101 5.75 0.38 14.76
C ASN A 101 6.68 1.26 15.61
N SER A 102 8.00 1.04 15.56
CA SER A 102 8.98 1.86 16.26
C SER A 102 9.00 3.30 15.76
N LEU A 103 8.86 3.52 14.45
CA LEU A 103 8.74 4.85 13.87
C LEU A 103 7.47 5.55 14.37
N TYR A 104 6.32 4.88 14.35
CA TYR A 104 5.05 5.45 14.81
C TYR A 104 4.87 5.51 16.33
N ALA A 105 5.80 4.97 17.11
CA ALA A 105 5.82 5.16 18.56
C ALA A 105 6.15 6.61 18.96
N ASP A 106 6.86 7.37 18.13
CA ASP A 106 7.04 8.81 18.33
C ASP A 106 5.77 9.55 17.83
N PRO A 107 5.03 10.26 18.71
CA PRO A 107 3.82 10.97 18.33
C PRO A 107 4.06 12.06 17.27
N LYS A 108 5.29 12.58 17.13
CA LYS A 108 5.64 13.54 16.07
C LYS A 108 5.60 12.91 14.68
N ASN A 109 5.60 11.57 14.58
CA ASN A 109 5.47 10.83 13.32
C ASN A 109 4.03 10.51 12.96
N ALA A 110 3.04 10.94 13.75
CA ALA A 110 1.64 10.55 13.56
C ALA A 110 1.09 10.87 12.17
N MET A 111 1.59 11.95 11.55
CA MET A 111 1.16 12.42 10.23
C MET A 111 2.04 11.93 9.08
N ILE A 112 3.11 11.17 9.33
CA ILE A 112 3.87 10.56 8.24
C ILE A 112 2.98 9.54 7.54
N PRO A 113 2.71 9.67 6.22
CA PRO A 113 1.92 8.70 5.47
C PRO A 113 2.50 7.29 5.55
N ILE A 114 1.65 6.26 5.42
CA ILE A 114 2.03 4.85 5.63
C ILE A 114 3.14 4.40 4.66
N ASP A 115 3.09 4.87 3.41
CA ASP A 115 4.12 4.65 2.39
C ASP A 115 5.45 5.38 2.72
N GLY A 116 5.38 6.60 3.27
CA GLY A 116 6.55 7.31 3.80
C GLY A 116 7.19 6.57 4.97
N ALA A 117 6.37 6.08 5.91
CA ALA A 117 6.82 5.27 7.04
C ALA A 117 7.45 3.95 6.60
N TYR A 118 6.87 3.29 5.59
CA TYR A 118 7.43 2.11 4.94
C TYR A 118 8.84 2.39 4.40
N LYS A 119 9.00 3.45 3.60
CA LYS A 119 10.29 3.82 3.00
C LYS A 119 11.34 4.16 4.05
N ILE A 120 11.01 4.98 5.04
CA ILE A 120 11.91 5.33 6.16
C ILE A 120 12.33 4.09 6.92
N SER A 121 11.40 3.17 7.20
CA SER A 121 11.68 1.94 7.92
C SER A 121 12.62 1.02 7.15
N LEU A 122 12.46 0.90 5.84
CA LEU A 122 13.40 0.18 4.98
C LEU A 122 14.80 0.80 4.98
N MET A 123 14.89 2.11 4.83
CA MET A 123 16.17 2.84 4.88
C MET A 123 16.89 2.58 6.20
N ARG A 124 16.17 2.69 7.33
CA ARG A 124 16.72 2.41 8.66
C ARG A 124 17.19 0.97 8.80
N LEU A 125 16.43 -0.01 8.30
CA LEU A 125 16.81 -1.43 8.35
C LEU A 125 18.04 -1.76 7.50
N ARG A 126 18.37 -0.90 6.52
CA ARG A 126 19.57 -0.98 5.69
C ARG A 126 20.77 -0.22 6.25
N GLY A 127 20.59 0.50 7.36
CA GLY A 127 21.64 1.28 8.01
C GLY A 127 21.76 2.71 7.48
N ASP A 128 20.82 3.19 6.67
CA ASP A 128 20.82 4.56 6.17
C ASP A 128 20.47 5.56 7.29
N LYS A 129 21.00 6.78 7.18
CA LYS A 129 20.61 7.91 8.04
C LYS A 129 19.25 8.44 7.59
N VAL A 130 18.30 8.54 8.51
CA VAL A 130 16.90 8.87 8.19
C VAL A 130 16.38 10.14 8.85
N ASP A 131 17.17 10.83 9.67
CA ASP A 131 16.68 11.97 10.47
C ASP A 131 16.12 13.10 9.61
N GLU A 132 16.85 13.50 8.56
CA GLU A 132 16.40 14.52 7.63
C GLU A 132 15.15 14.08 6.84
N VAL A 133 15.11 12.81 6.44
CA VAL A 133 13.97 12.22 5.73
C VAL A 133 12.72 12.24 6.61
N ILE A 134 12.86 11.89 7.89
CA ILE A 134 11.76 11.95 8.86
C ILE A 134 11.24 13.38 8.98
N VAL A 135 12.11 14.38 9.12
CA VAL A 135 11.70 15.80 9.20
C VAL A 135 10.94 16.23 7.95
N GLN A 136 11.41 15.85 6.76
CA GLN A 136 10.72 16.16 5.51
C GLN A 136 9.37 15.45 5.40
N SER A 137 9.30 14.17 5.77
CA SER A 137 8.07 13.39 5.73
C SER A 137 7.00 13.90 6.70
N ARG A 138 7.40 14.42 7.88
CA ARG A 138 6.46 15.10 8.80
C ARG A 138 5.79 16.30 8.14
N LYS A 139 6.59 17.21 7.56
CA LYS A 139 6.10 18.40 6.85
C LYS A 139 5.18 18.03 5.68
N TYR A 140 5.53 16.98 4.93
CA TYR A 140 4.70 16.49 3.84
C TYR A 140 3.35 15.98 4.34
N GLY A 141 3.35 15.16 5.39
CA GLY A 141 2.16 14.62 6.02
C GLY A 141 1.20 15.69 6.56
N GLU A 142 1.75 16.70 7.24
CA GLU A 142 0.99 17.84 7.75
C GLU A 142 0.28 18.61 6.62
N ARG A 143 0.97 18.84 5.50
CA ARG A 143 0.39 19.50 4.32
C ARG A 143 -0.75 18.69 3.70
N ILE A 144 -0.58 17.37 3.53
CA ILE A 144 -1.67 16.51 3.04
C ILE A 144 -2.89 16.61 3.96
N GLN A 145 -2.66 16.58 5.28
CA GLN A 145 -3.76 16.67 6.25
C GLN A 145 -4.50 18.01 6.13
N GLN A 146 -3.77 19.12 5.95
CA GLN A 146 -4.35 20.44 5.72
C GLN A 146 -5.21 20.47 4.44
N GLU A 147 -4.72 19.88 3.34
CA GLU A 147 -5.45 19.78 2.07
C GLU A 147 -6.75 18.97 2.24
N ILE A 148 -6.69 17.83 2.92
CA ILE A 148 -7.87 17.00 3.22
C ILE A 148 -8.89 17.79 4.07
N ASP A 149 -8.43 18.49 5.09
CA ASP A 149 -9.32 19.26 5.96
C ASP A 149 -9.94 20.47 5.25
N GLN A 150 -9.20 21.09 4.32
CA GLN A 150 -9.75 22.13 3.45
C GLN A 150 -10.81 21.56 2.50
N GLN A 151 -10.56 20.42 1.85
CA GLN A 151 -11.54 19.76 0.99
C GLN A 151 -12.80 19.36 1.76
N ARG A 152 -12.67 18.88 3.00
CA ARG A 152 -13.83 18.58 3.86
C ARG A 152 -14.66 19.81 4.22
N LYS A 153 -14.01 20.96 4.40
CA LYS A 153 -14.68 22.23 4.67
C LYS A 153 -15.35 22.81 3.41
N ALA A 154 -14.74 22.61 2.24
CA ALA A 154 -15.23 23.09 0.95
C ALA A 154 -16.31 22.18 0.33
N GLY A 155 -16.35 20.90 0.70
CA GLY A 155 -17.38 19.93 0.30
C GLY A 155 -18.60 19.90 1.24
N LYS A 156 -18.77 20.92 2.08
CA LYS A 156 -20.01 21.24 2.78
C LYS A 156 -20.70 22.40 2.09
#